data_AF-A0A927GTL5-F1
#
_entry.id   AF-A0A927GTL5-F1
#
_cell.length_a   1.000
_cell.length_b   1.000
_cell.length_c   1.000
_cell.angle_alpha   90.00
_cell.angle_beta   90.00
_cell.angle_gamma   90.00
#
_symmetry.space_group_name_H-M   'P 1'
#
loop_
_entity.id
_entity.type
_entity.pdbx_description
1 polymer ?
#
loop_
_entity_poly.entity_id
_entity_poly.type
_entity_poly.pdbx_seq_one_letter_code
_entity_poly.pdbx_strand_id
1 'polypeptide(L)'
;MFIQSIEFTVADGLNTHQSESLVRLVADYCRLDKFLGQKGKSGVLATQPSRAAFLADPAHRIRIGYTPRHCSWLNQIEIWFSICATVMWIIFCMLLGWES
;
A
#
# COMPACT_ATOMS: atom_id res chain seq x y z
N MET A 1 -23.44 16.54 -3.52
CA MET A 1 -23.16 15.18 -4.03
C MET A 1 -21.72 14.85 -3.65
N PHE A 2 -21.50 14.27 -2.47
CA PHE A 2 -20.15 13.88 -2.03
C PHE A 2 -19.77 12.61 -2.79
N ILE A 3 -18.98 12.77 -3.84
CA ILE A 3 -18.30 11.63 -4.49
C ILE A 3 -17.37 11.07 -3.41
N GLN A 4 -17.68 9.90 -2.86
CA GLN A 4 -16.71 9.19 -2.03
C GLN A 4 -15.55 8.82 -2.96
N SER A 5 -14.42 9.52 -2.83
CA SER A 5 -13.21 9.25 -3.60
C SER A 5 -12.78 7.80 -3.38
N ILE A 6 -12.54 7.09 -4.49
CA ILE A 6 -11.89 5.78 -4.46
C ILE A 6 -10.40 6.05 -4.25
N GLU A 7 -9.83 5.42 -3.24
CA GLU A 7 -8.41 5.55 -2.88
C GLU A 7 -7.70 4.27 -3.33
N PHE A 8 -6.87 4.39 -4.36
CA PHE A 8 -6.07 3.30 -4.89
C PHE A 8 -4.59 3.55 -4.60
N THR A 9 -3.95 2.60 -3.93
CA THR A 9 -2.51 2.63 -3.65
C THR A 9 -1.86 1.38 -4.22
N VAL A 10 -0.63 1.52 -4.69
CA VAL A 10 0.20 0.38 -5.10
C VAL A 10 1.18 0.10 -3.97
N ALA A 11 1.29 -1.15 -3.55
CA ALA A 11 2.24 -1.62 -2.54
C ALA A 11 3.03 -2.81 -3.08
N ASP A 12 4.18 -3.08 -2.47
CA ASP A 12 4.90 -4.31 -2.74
C ASP A 12 4.18 -5.54 -2.16
N GLY A 13 4.55 -6.72 -2.64
CA GLY A 13 3.96 -7.99 -2.19
C GLY A 13 4.47 -8.50 -0.83
N LEU A 14 5.10 -7.66 0.00
CA LEU A 14 5.62 -8.10 1.29
C LEU A 14 4.51 -8.41 2.30
N ASN A 15 4.83 -9.31 3.22
CA ASN A 15 3.92 -9.80 4.25
C ASN A 15 3.31 -8.69 5.10
N THR A 16 4.06 -7.60 5.31
CA THR A 16 3.65 -6.42 6.08
C THR A 16 2.41 -5.74 5.48
N HIS A 17 2.34 -5.66 4.15
CA HIS A 17 1.21 -5.08 3.42
C HIS A 17 0.00 -6.01 3.31
N GLN A 18 0.10 -7.23 3.85
CA GLN A 18 -1.00 -8.20 3.94
C GLN A 18 -1.31 -8.54 5.40
N SER A 19 -1.13 -7.56 6.29
CA SER A 19 -1.35 -7.73 7.71
C SER A 19 -2.84 -7.74 8.06
N GLU A 20 -3.16 -8.42 9.16
CA GLU A 20 -4.50 -8.45 9.74
C GLU A 20 -4.98 -7.05 10.16
N SER A 21 -4.08 -6.25 10.74
CA SER A 21 -4.41 -4.89 11.19
C SER A 21 -4.82 -4.00 10.02
N LEU A 22 -4.16 -4.14 8.86
CA LEU A 22 -4.51 -3.40 7.66
C LEU A 22 -5.89 -3.80 7.13
N VAL A 23 -6.20 -5.11 7.12
CA VAL A 23 -7.53 -5.61 6.71
C VAL A 23 -8.63 -5.04 7.61
N ARG A 24 -8.42 -5.00 8.93
CA ARG A 24 -9.38 -4.37 9.87
C ARG A 24 -9.53 -2.89 9.63
N LEU A 25 -8.41 -2.18 9.45
CA LEU A 25 -8.41 -0.75 9.18
C LEU A 25 -9.22 -0.42 7.92
N VAL A 26 -9.00 -1.16 6.83
CA VAL A 26 -9.76 -0.98 5.58
C VAL A 26 -11.24 -1.29 5.78
N ALA A 27 -11.58 -2.34 6.53
CA ALA A 27 -12.97 -2.67 6.84
C ALA A 27 -13.68 -1.56 7.62
N ASP A 28 -13.02 -1.02 8.65
CA ASP A 28 -13.53 0.08 9.48
C ASP A 28 -13.74 1.36 8.65
N TYR A 29 -12.75 1.74 7.83
CA TYR A 29 -12.86 2.90 6.95
C TYR A 29 -13.91 2.74 5.86
N CYS A 30 -14.08 1.52 5.32
CA CYS A 30 -15.10 1.23 4.33
C CYS A 30 -16.47 0.97 4.97
N ARG A 31 -16.59 1.01 6.30
CA ARG A 31 -17.80 0.70 7.08
C ARG A 31 -18.43 -0.63 6.67
N LEU A 32 -17.58 -1.63 6.45
CA LEU A 32 -18.02 -2.98 6.06
C LEU A 32 -18.47 -3.73 7.30
N ASP A 33 -19.76 -3.97 7.44
CA ASP A 33 -20.32 -4.86 8.46
C ASP A 33 -20.14 -6.34 8.04
N LYS A 34 -18.88 -6.76 7.85
CA LYS A 34 -18.51 -8.12 7.47
C LYS A 34 -17.71 -8.78 8.59
N PHE A 35 -18.05 -10.02 8.91
CA PHE A 35 -17.24 -10.84 9.80
C PHE A 35 -15.91 -11.22 9.13
N LEU A 36 -14.81 -10.62 9.59
CA LEU A 36 -13.47 -10.83 9.02
C LEU A 36 -12.82 -12.18 9.43
N GLY A 37 -13.29 -12.80 10.51
CA GLY A 37 -12.77 -14.07 11.02
C GLY A 37 -11.66 -13.93 12.07
N GLN A 38 -10.95 -15.03 12.33
CA GLN A 38 -9.81 -15.09 13.26
C GLN A 38 -8.51 -15.34 12.51
N LYS A 39 -7.47 -14.57 12.85
CA LYS A 39 -6.15 -14.69 12.22
C LYS A 39 -5.64 -16.12 12.27
N GLY A 40 -5.23 -16.65 11.11
CA GLY A 40 -4.64 -17.99 11.02
C GLY A 40 -5.62 -19.14 11.24
N LYS A 41 -6.92 -18.87 11.43
CA LYS A 41 -7.92 -19.91 11.71
C LYS A 41 -9.09 -19.88 10.74
N SER A 42 -9.72 -18.73 10.53
CA SER A 42 -10.98 -18.66 9.78
C SER A 42 -11.21 -17.32 9.09
N GLY A 43 -12.02 -17.33 8.04
CA GLY A 43 -12.44 -16.14 7.30
C GLY A 43 -11.33 -15.51 6.46
N VAL A 44 -11.50 -14.22 6.15
CA VAL A 44 -10.54 -13.41 5.39
C VAL A 44 -9.19 -13.33 6.10
N LEU A 45 -9.19 -13.40 7.42
CA LEU A 45 -7.96 -13.33 8.22
C LEU A 45 -7.20 -14.66 8.31
N ALA A 46 -7.73 -15.77 7.75
CA ALA A 46 -7.10 -17.08 7.85
C ALA A 46 -5.73 -17.13 7.17
N THR A 47 -5.64 -16.70 5.90
CA THR A 47 -4.42 -16.86 5.09
C THR A 47 -3.97 -15.53 4.49
N GLN A 48 -2.70 -15.45 4.07
CA GLN A 48 -2.23 -14.27 3.35
C GLN A 48 -2.95 -14.00 2.04
N PRO A 49 -3.15 -15.01 1.16
CA PRO A 49 -3.86 -14.81 -0.09
C PRO A 49 -5.29 -14.31 0.11
N SER A 50 -5.99 -14.79 1.14
CA SER A 50 -7.35 -14.31 1.45
C SER A 50 -7.35 -12.85 1.92
N ARG A 51 -6.37 -12.45 2.74
CA ARG A 51 -6.18 -11.04 3.12
C ARG A 51 -5.83 -10.16 1.91
N ALA A 52 -4.93 -10.62 1.05
CA ALA A 52 -4.55 -9.89 -0.16
C ALA A 52 -5.73 -9.72 -1.12
N ALA A 53 -6.53 -10.77 -1.32
CA ALA A 53 -7.74 -10.72 -2.15
C ALA A 53 -8.78 -9.74 -1.60
N PHE A 54 -8.96 -9.68 -0.28
CA PHE A 54 -9.84 -8.70 0.36
C PHE A 54 -9.34 -7.27 0.14
N LEU A 55 -8.04 -7.01 0.28
CA LEU A 55 -7.47 -5.67 0.09
C LEU A 55 -7.49 -5.22 -1.37
N ALA A 56 -7.52 -6.15 -2.33
CA ALA A 56 -7.59 -5.88 -3.76
C ALA A 56 -9.04 -5.82 -4.30
N ASP A 57 -10.05 -6.07 -3.46
CA ASP A 57 -11.45 -6.15 -3.89
C ASP A 57 -11.95 -4.79 -4.41
N PRO A 58 -12.46 -4.71 -5.67
CA PRO A 58 -13.00 -3.49 -6.22
C PRO A 58 -14.27 -2.99 -5.49
N ALA A 59 -14.95 -3.82 -4.69
CA ALA A 59 -16.08 -3.35 -3.90
C ALA A 59 -15.67 -2.39 -2.78
N HIS A 60 -14.40 -2.37 -2.38
CA HIS A 60 -13.90 -1.50 -1.31
C HIS A 60 -13.56 -0.10 -1.83
N ARG A 61 -13.80 0.91 -0.98
CA ARG A 61 -13.41 2.30 -1.24
C ARG A 61 -11.89 2.45 -1.28
N ILE A 62 -11.19 1.75 -0.38
CA ILE A 62 -9.73 1.69 -0.32
C ILE A 62 -9.29 0.38 -0.97
N ARG A 63 -8.41 0.48 -1.96
CA ARG A 63 -7.93 -0.66 -2.75
C ARG A 63 -6.41 -0.67 -2.79
N ILE A 64 -5.83 -1.86 -2.60
CA ILE A 64 -4.39 -2.07 -2.65
C ILE A 64 -4.06 -2.97 -3.83
N GLY A 65 -3.35 -2.42 -4.80
CA GLY A 65 -2.73 -3.18 -5.88
C GLY A 65 -1.33 -3.65 -5.47
N TYR A 66 -0.96 -4.88 -5.82
CA TYR A 66 0.36 -5.42 -5.52
C TYR A 66 1.25 -5.44 -6.77
N THR A 67 2.49 -5.00 -6.62
CA THR A 67 3.49 -5.12 -7.70
C THR A 67 3.82 -6.60 -7.97
N PRO A 68 4.27 -6.95 -9.20
CA PRO A 68 4.81 -8.26 -9.48
C PRO A 68 5.98 -8.62 -8.56
N ARG A 69 6.27 -9.92 -8.43
CA ARG A 69 7.35 -10.40 -7.57
C ARG A 69 8.68 -9.81 -8.03
N HIS A 70 9.49 -9.34 -7.08
CA HIS A 70 10.78 -8.67 -7.32
C HIS A 70 10.68 -7.31 -8.04
N CYS A 71 9.51 -6.67 -8.03
CA CYS A 71 9.33 -5.32 -8.60
C CYS A 71 8.94 -4.28 -7.53
N SER A 72 9.58 -4.31 -6.36
CA SER A 72 9.29 -3.33 -5.29
C SER A 72 9.66 -1.90 -5.69
N TRP A 73 10.59 -1.72 -6.62
CA TRP A 73 10.95 -0.43 -7.23
C TRP A 73 9.80 0.28 -7.96
N LEU A 74 8.72 -0.43 -8.29
CA LEU A 74 7.47 0.16 -8.82
C LEU A 74 6.55 0.70 -7.71
N ASN A 75 6.85 0.43 -6.45
CA ASN A 75 6.09 0.94 -5.32
C ASN A 75 6.22 2.47 -5.25
N GLN A 76 5.10 3.17 -5.03
CA GLN A 76 5.04 4.63 -5.01
C GLN A 76 6.01 5.23 -3.99
N ILE A 77 6.19 4.57 -2.84
CA ILE A 77 7.10 5.03 -1.80
C ILE A 77 8.58 4.96 -2.24
N GLU A 78 8.99 3.92 -2.97
CA GLU A 78 10.37 3.79 -3.47
C GLU A 78 10.66 4.84 -4.56
N ILE A 79 9.70 5.11 -5.44
CA ILE A 79 9.79 6.18 -6.43
C ILE A 79 9.94 7.54 -5.73
N TRP A 80 9.12 7.80 -4.70
CA TRP A 80 9.20 9.04 -3.94
C TRP A 80 10.57 9.22 -3.27
N PHE A 81 11.06 8.18 -2.57
CA PHE A 81 12.38 8.22 -1.94
C PHE A 81 13.52 8.43 -2.95
N SER A 82 13.42 7.83 -4.15
CA SER A 82 14.40 8.01 -5.23
C SER A 82 14.45 9.48 -5.68
N ILE A 83 13.29 10.10 -5.90
CA ILE A 83 13.19 11.52 -6.27
C ILE A 83 13.74 12.40 -5.15
N CYS A 84 13.36 12.15 -3.90
CA CYS A 84 13.85 12.92 -2.75
C CYS A 84 15.38 12.86 -2.62
N ALA A 85 15.97 11.69 -2.75
CA ALA A 85 17.42 11.53 -2.70
C ALA A 85 18.12 12.28 -3.84
N THR A 86 17.59 12.19 -5.07
CA THR A 86 18.15 12.91 -6.22
C THR A 86 18.04 14.42 -6.04
N VAL A 87 16.91 14.95 -5.59
CA VAL A 87 16.72 16.39 -5.38
C VAL A 87 17.61 16.90 -4.25
N MET A 88 17.70 16.18 -3.14
CA MET A 88 18.62 16.54 -2.05
C MET A 88 20.08 16.58 -2.53
N TRP A 89 20.49 15.61 -3.35
CA TRP A 89 21.83 15.58 -3.91
C TRP A 89 22.10 16.79 -4.82
N ILE A 90 21.17 17.13 -5.71
CA ILE A 90 21.31 18.30 -6.60
C ILE A 90 21.44 19.58 -5.78
N ILE A 91 20.58 19.78 -4.78
CA ILE A 91 20.63 20.94 -3.89
C ILE A 91 21.98 20.99 -3.16
N PHE A 92 22.47 19.85 -2.67
CA PHE A 92 23.77 19.77 -2.02
C PHE A 92 24.92 20.16 -2.94
N CYS A 93 24.95 19.67 -4.19
CA CYS A 93 25.95 20.06 -5.19
C CYS A 93 25.89 21.56 -5.51
N MET A 94 24.68 22.13 -5.65
CA MET A 94 24.50 23.57 -5.90
C MET A 94 24.97 24.42 -4.70
N LEU A 95 24.69 23.99 -3.47
CA LEU A 95 25.09 24.72 -2.25
C LEU A 95 26.59 24.68 -1.99
N LEU A 96 27.27 23.60 -2.38
CA LEU A 96 28.72 23.46 -2.23
C LEU A 96 29.52 23.95 -3.44
N GLY A 97 28.86 24.51 -4.46
CA GLY A 97 29.54 25.03 -5.65
C GLY A 97 30.28 23.94 -6.44
N TRP A 98 29.80 22.69 -6.40
CA TRP A 98 30.38 21.62 -7.19
C TRP A 98 29.94 21.77 -8.65
N GLU A 99 30.74 22.47 -9.45
CA GLU A 99 30.67 22.38 -10.91
C GLU A 99 31.30 21.03 -11.32
N SER A 100 30.55 20.24 -12.11
CA SER A 100 31.00 18.93 -12.60
C SER A 100 31.87 19.08 -13.83
#